data_AF-A0A349JY13-F1
#
_entry.id   AF-A0A349JY13-F1
#
_cell.length_a   1.000
_cell.length_b   1.000
_cell.length_c   1.000
_cell.angle_alpha   90.00
_cell.angle_beta   90.00
_cell.angle_gamma   90.00
#
_symmetry.space_group_name_H-M   'P 1'
#
loop_
_entity.id
_entity.type
_entity.pdbx_description
1 polymer ?
#
loop_
_entity_poly.entity_id
_entity_poly.type
_entity_poly.pdbx_seq_one_letter_code
_entity_poly.pdbx_strand_id
1 'polypeptide(L)'
;MKPIYLAILAPLAIGNLIPSALAQEDEEAPKPTPAIELPEIKYPNPVTEDQKKSVAKHREGSQNLAGEQDELSADVQDLIEEQTNEKVIALLEEVEEIMAEVIGSLDEPNTSGTTIAAETEIIEKIFDAAKQRAQQNGGT
;
A
#
# COMPACT_ATOMS: atom_id res chain seq x y z
N MET A 1 19.52 56.33 35.52
CA MET A 1 18.70 57.51 35.90
C MET A 1 17.27 57.06 36.09
N LYS A 2 16.64 57.36 37.22
CA LYS A 2 15.23 57.04 37.48
C LYS A 2 14.61 58.18 38.29
N PRO A 3 13.59 58.82 37.73
CA PRO A 3 12.54 59.50 38.50
C PRO A 3 11.14 59.05 37.99
N ILE A 4 9.99 59.22 38.64
CA ILE A 4 9.53 59.79 39.91
C ILE A 4 8.05 59.33 40.01
N TYR A 5 7.55 59.08 41.22
CA TYR A 5 6.12 58.85 41.51
C TYR A 5 5.34 60.17 41.54
N LEU A 6 4.09 60.19 41.07
CA LEU A 6 3.07 61.09 41.64
C LEU A 6 1.66 60.51 41.53
N ALA A 7 0.99 60.50 42.68
CA ALA A 7 -0.34 59.95 42.95
C ALA A 7 -1.47 60.94 42.67
N ILE A 8 -2.70 60.43 42.46
CA ILE A 8 -3.95 61.18 42.65
C ILE A 8 -4.94 60.32 43.48
N LEU A 9 -5.19 60.79 44.70
CA LEU A 9 -6.34 60.52 45.62
C LEU A 9 -7.68 60.84 44.90
N ALA A 10 -8.89 60.37 45.21
CA ALA A 10 -9.55 59.66 46.33
C ALA A 10 -11.04 59.41 45.90
N PRO A 11 -11.89 58.73 46.69
CA PRO A 11 -13.05 57.98 46.20
C PRO A 11 -14.45 58.56 46.57
N LEU A 12 -15.48 57.83 46.10
CA LEU A 12 -16.76 57.48 46.76
C LEU A 12 -18.07 58.23 46.45
N ALA A 13 -19.14 57.40 46.54
CA ALA A 13 -20.59 57.68 46.62
C ALA A 13 -21.32 57.74 45.25
N ILE A 14 -22.55 57.25 45.06
CA ILE A 14 -23.73 57.21 45.94
C ILE A 14 -24.64 56.03 45.54
N GLY A 15 -25.20 55.33 46.52
CA GLY A 15 -26.24 54.31 46.34
C GLY A 15 -27.66 54.88 46.30
N ASN A 16 -28.57 54.15 45.64
CA ASN A 16 -30.02 54.36 45.64
C ASN A 16 -30.75 53.00 45.75
N LEU A 17 -31.95 53.04 46.34
CA LEU A 17 -32.67 51.98 47.05
C LEU A 17 -33.58 51.06 46.17
N ILE A 18 -33.50 49.73 46.42
CA ILE A 18 -34.55 48.69 46.69
C ILE A 18 -35.70 48.50 45.66
N PRO A 19 -35.95 47.27 45.13
CA PRO A 19 -36.78 46.27 45.83
C PRO A 19 -36.27 44.82 45.86
N SER A 20 -36.42 44.20 47.03
CA SER A 20 -36.36 42.76 47.25
C SER A 20 -37.44 42.03 46.46
N ALA A 21 -37.05 41.25 45.46
CA ALA A 21 -37.77 40.06 44.98
C ALA A 21 -36.90 39.33 43.94
N LEU A 22 -35.68 38.92 44.31
CA LEU A 22 -34.99 37.89 43.55
C LEU A 22 -35.49 36.54 44.06
N ALA A 23 -36.57 36.04 43.45
CA ALA A 23 -36.72 34.60 43.32
C ALA A 23 -35.59 34.13 42.39
N GLN A 24 -34.40 33.90 42.95
CA GLN A 24 -33.44 33.01 42.32
C GLN A 24 -34.05 31.62 42.46
N GLU A 25 -34.56 31.09 41.35
CA GLU A 25 -34.68 29.65 41.21
C GLU A 25 -33.28 29.08 41.47
N ASP A 26 -33.15 28.28 42.52
CA ASP A 26 -31.94 27.52 42.79
C ASP A 26 -31.71 26.62 41.57
N GLU A 27 -30.85 27.04 40.63
CA GLU A 27 -30.26 26.13 39.65
C GLU A 27 -29.44 25.12 40.45
N GLU A 28 -30.07 23.99 40.80
CA GLU A 28 -29.39 22.81 41.32
C GLU A 28 -28.31 22.44 40.30
N ALA A 29 -27.04 22.66 40.68
CA ALA A 29 -25.90 22.31 39.84
C ALA A 29 -26.07 20.89 39.29
N PRO A 30 -25.82 20.65 37.98
CA PRO A 30 -26.05 19.35 37.38
C PRO A 30 -25.28 18.30 38.18
N LYS A 31 -26.00 17.32 38.74
CA LYS A 31 -25.41 16.24 39.53
C LYS A 31 -24.28 15.60 38.73
N PRO A 32 -23.13 15.27 39.34
CA PRO A 32 -22.04 14.62 38.62
C PRO A 32 -22.55 13.31 38.04
N THR A 33 -22.53 13.20 36.72
CA THR A 33 -22.86 11.97 36.01
C THR A 33 -22.01 10.85 36.60
N PRO A 34 -22.59 9.70 37.01
CA PRO A 34 -21.78 8.56 37.40
C PRO A 34 -20.77 8.28 36.29
N ALA A 35 -19.49 8.17 36.63
CA ALA A 35 -18.49 7.71 35.68
C ALA A 35 -18.87 6.28 35.29
N ILE A 36 -19.52 6.14 34.14
CA ILE A 36 -19.77 4.83 33.53
C ILE A 36 -18.40 4.36 33.07
N GLU A 37 -17.79 3.42 33.80
CA GLU A 37 -16.63 2.69 33.30
C GLU A 37 -17.11 1.82 32.14
N LEU A 38 -16.84 2.26 30.90
CA LEU A 38 -17.07 1.41 29.74
C LEU A 38 -16.14 0.18 29.85
N PRO A 39 -16.64 -1.03 29.64
CA PRO A 39 -15.78 -2.21 29.62
C PRO A 39 -14.73 -2.06 28.52
N GLU A 40 -13.47 -2.35 28.82
CA GLU A 40 -12.40 -2.37 27.83
C GLU A 40 -12.65 -3.50 26.82
N ILE A 41 -13.11 -3.15 25.62
CA ILE A 41 -13.30 -4.11 24.53
C ILE A 41 -11.93 -4.42 23.93
N LYS A 42 -11.35 -5.57 24.29
CA LYS A 42 -10.12 -6.05 23.66
C LYS A 42 -10.45 -6.71 22.32
N TYR A 43 -10.16 -6.01 21.24
CA TYR A 43 -10.28 -6.59 19.89
C TYR A 43 -9.17 -7.62 19.65
N PRO A 44 -9.47 -8.74 18.98
CA PRO A 44 -8.44 -9.67 18.56
C PRO A 44 -7.47 -8.98 17.59
N ASN A 45 -6.22 -9.46 17.57
CA ASN A 45 -5.22 -8.95 16.65
C ASN A 45 -5.73 -9.17 15.21
N PRO A 46 -5.75 -8.14 14.34
CA PRO A 46 -6.38 -8.26 13.02
C PRO A 46 -5.62 -9.20 12.07
N VAL A 47 -4.39 -9.58 12.41
CA VAL A 47 -3.56 -10.50 11.64
C VAL A 47 -3.15 -11.68 12.51
N THR A 48 -3.44 -12.89 12.03
CA THR A 48 -3.05 -14.15 12.69
C THR A 48 -1.60 -14.51 12.40
N GLU A 49 -0.97 -15.31 13.26
CA GLU A 49 0.39 -15.82 13.01
C GLU A 49 0.47 -16.65 11.72
N ASP A 50 -0.60 -17.35 11.36
CA ASP A 50 -0.66 -18.14 10.12
C ASP A 50 -0.69 -17.25 8.88
N GLN A 51 -1.39 -16.10 8.94
CA GLN A 51 -1.34 -15.10 7.87
C GLN A 51 0.07 -14.54 7.69
N LYS A 52 0.79 -14.24 8.79
CA LYS A 52 2.19 -13.78 8.71
C LYS A 52 3.10 -14.82 8.07
N LYS A 53 2.96 -16.09 8.45
CA LYS A 53 3.72 -17.20 7.85
C LYS A 53 3.39 -17.38 6.37
N SER A 54 2.12 -17.26 6.00
CA SER A 54 1.68 -17.36 4.60
C SER A 54 2.30 -16.27 3.73
N VAL A 55 2.31 -15.02 4.21
CA VAL A 55 2.93 -13.90 3.48
C VAL A 55 4.44 -14.08 3.36
N ALA A 56 5.11 -14.50 4.43
CA ALA A 56 6.55 -14.77 4.39
C ALA A 56 6.89 -15.89 3.37
N LYS A 57 6.12 -16.98 3.37
CA LYS A 57 6.29 -18.09 2.44
C LYS A 57 6.02 -17.68 0.99
N HIS A 58 4.99 -16.87 0.75
CA HIS A 58 4.68 -16.35 -0.59
C HIS A 58 5.80 -15.45 -1.10
N ARG A 59 6.32 -14.55 -0.25
CA ARG A 59 7.47 -13.71 -0.61
C ARG A 59 8.70 -14.53 -0.97
N GLU A 60 9.07 -15.50 -0.13
CA GLU A 60 10.21 -16.38 -0.39
C GLU A 60 10.03 -17.15 -1.72
N GLY A 61 8.85 -17.73 -1.93
CA GLY A 61 8.54 -18.44 -3.17
C GLY A 61 8.60 -17.54 -4.41
N SER A 62 8.06 -16.32 -4.31
CA SER A 62 8.03 -15.37 -5.44
C SER A 62 9.44 -14.88 -5.79
N GLN A 63 10.30 -14.64 -4.79
CA GLN A 63 11.69 -14.26 -5.01
C GLN A 63 12.52 -15.38 -5.64
N ASN A 64 12.31 -16.63 -5.21
CA ASN A 64 12.97 -17.78 -5.84
C ASN A 64 12.52 -17.92 -7.30
N LEU A 65 11.21 -17.84 -7.55
CA LEU A 65 10.66 -17.89 -8.90
C LEU A 65 11.19 -16.74 -9.77
N ALA A 66 11.32 -15.53 -9.23
CA ALA A 66 11.89 -14.39 -9.96
C ALA A 66 13.34 -14.67 -10.41
N GLY A 67 14.14 -15.30 -9.55
CA GLY A 67 15.50 -15.74 -9.91
C GLY A 67 15.50 -16.81 -11.00
N GLU A 68 14.58 -17.78 -10.96
CA GLU A 68 14.41 -18.78 -12.02
C GLU A 68 13.97 -18.13 -13.35
N GLN A 69 13.09 -17.13 -13.31
CA GLN A 69 12.66 -16.37 -14.49
C GLN A 69 13.79 -15.51 -15.07
N ASP A 70 14.66 -14.95 -14.24
CA ASP A 70 15.85 -14.20 -14.69
C ASP A 70 16.83 -15.10 -15.45
N GLU A 71 17.10 -16.31 -14.93
CA GLU A 71 17.92 -17.31 -15.62
C GLU A 71 17.28 -17.73 -16.95
N LEU A 72 15.97 -18.00 -16.96
CA LEU A 72 15.25 -18.32 -18.19
C LEU A 72 15.25 -17.15 -19.20
N SER A 73 15.22 -15.90 -18.72
CA SER A 73 15.29 -14.72 -19.58
C SER A 73 16.65 -14.61 -20.26
N ALA A 74 17.73 -15.00 -19.58
CA ALA A 74 19.05 -15.10 -20.18
C ALA A 74 19.09 -16.18 -21.28
N ASP A 75 18.46 -17.34 -21.05
CA ASP A 75 18.33 -18.37 -22.08
C ASP A 75 17.55 -17.86 -23.32
N VAL A 76 16.53 -17.02 -23.11
CA VAL A 76 15.79 -16.38 -24.22
C VAL A 76 16.67 -15.40 -25.00
N GLN A 77 17.51 -14.61 -24.33
CA GLN A 77 18.48 -13.72 -24.98
C GLN A 77 19.45 -14.51 -25.86
N ASP A 78 20.01 -15.60 -25.34
CA ASP A 78 20.88 -16.51 -26.11
C ASP A 78 20.13 -17.07 -27.33
N LEU A 79 18.87 -17.48 -27.17
CA LEU A 79 18.04 -17.96 -28.29
C LEU A 79 17.82 -16.90 -29.36
N ILE A 80 17.64 -15.62 -28.98
CA ILE A 80 17.50 -14.48 -29.90
C ILE A 80 18.79 -14.32 -30.71
N GLU A 81 19.96 -14.32 -30.05
CA GLU A 81 21.26 -14.17 -30.72
C GLU A 81 21.52 -15.26 -31.76
N GLU A 82 21.03 -16.47 -31.52
CA GLU A 82 21.15 -17.61 -32.45
C GLU A 82 20.19 -17.54 -33.65
N GLN A 83 19.12 -16.75 -33.58
CA GLN A 83 18.14 -16.68 -34.67
C GLN A 83 18.62 -15.79 -35.83
N THR A 84 18.19 -16.15 -37.04
CA THR A 84 18.35 -15.32 -38.24
C THR A 84 17.01 -14.94 -38.88
N ASN A 85 15.90 -15.48 -38.38
CA ASN A 85 14.56 -15.13 -38.83
C ASN A 85 14.05 -13.93 -38.05
N GLU A 86 13.92 -12.78 -38.72
CA GLU A 86 13.38 -11.54 -38.16
C GLU A 86 12.03 -11.73 -37.43
N LYS A 87 11.16 -12.61 -37.91
CA LYS A 87 9.88 -12.88 -37.25
C LYS A 87 10.00 -13.68 -35.96
N VAL A 88 10.96 -14.62 -35.91
CA VAL A 88 11.20 -15.39 -34.68
C VAL A 88 11.93 -14.51 -33.67
N ILE A 89 12.87 -13.68 -34.13
CA ILE A 89 13.56 -12.68 -33.30
C ILE A 89 12.53 -11.75 -32.64
N ALA A 90 11.64 -11.12 -33.42
CA ALA A 90 10.64 -10.21 -32.87
C ALA A 90 9.73 -10.87 -31.82
N LEU A 91 9.30 -12.12 -32.04
CA LEU A 91 8.49 -12.85 -31.07
C LEU A 91 9.26 -13.16 -29.78
N LEU A 92 10.55 -13.47 -29.87
CA LEU A 92 11.39 -13.72 -28.69
C LEU A 92 11.77 -12.43 -27.96
N GLU A 93 11.97 -11.31 -28.67
CA GLU A 93 12.16 -9.98 -28.05
C GLU A 93 10.91 -9.56 -27.25
N GLU A 94 9.70 -9.81 -27.78
CA GLU A 94 8.46 -9.58 -27.03
C GLU A 94 8.34 -10.50 -25.81
N VAL A 95 8.86 -11.74 -25.89
CA VAL A 95 8.92 -12.64 -24.73
C VAL A 95 9.85 -12.07 -23.66
N GLU A 96 11.04 -11.61 -24.04
CA GLU A 96 12.01 -11.02 -23.11
C GLU A 96 11.43 -9.79 -22.39
N GLU A 97 10.75 -8.90 -23.11
CA GLU A 97 10.11 -7.71 -22.54
C GLU A 97 9.08 -8.10 -21.47
N ILE A 98 8.20 -9.05 -21.76
CA ILE A 98 7.18 -9.48 -20.80
C ILE A 98 7.80 -10.26 -19.64
N MET A 99 8.88 -11.03 -19.86
CA MET A 99 9.60 -11.71 -18.79
C MET A 99 10.21 -10.72 -17.79
N ALA A 100 10.76 -9.60 -18.27
CA ALA A 100 11.24 -8.53 -17.40
C ALA A 100 10.10 -7.93 -16.53
N GLU A 101 8.90 -7.75 -17.11
CA GLU A 101 7.72 -7.31 -16.36
C GLU A 101 7.28 -8.34 -15.32
N VAL A 102 7.28 -9.64 -15.67
CA VAL A 102 6.91 -10.73 -14.75
C VAL A 102 7.88 -10.78 -13.57
N ILE A 103 9.20 -10.74 -13.81
CA ILE A 103 10.23 -10.70 -12.77
C ILE A 103 9.97 -9.54 -11.81
N GLY A 104 9.73 -8.34 -12.34
CA GLY A 104 9.39 -7.17 -11.53
C GLY A 104 8.09 -7.35 -10.74
N SER A 105 7.09 -8.01 -11.32
CA SER A 105 5.81 -8.26 -10.64
C SER A 105 5.91 -9.29 -9.51
N LEU A 106 6.89 -10.19 -9.55
CA LEU A 106 7.12 -11.20 -8.50
C LEU A 106 7.70 -10.61 -7.21
N ASP A 107 8.24 -9.39 -7.26
CA ASP A 107 8.63 -8.64 -6.05
C ASP A 107 7.43 -8.03 -5.30
N GLU A 108 6.25 -7.99 -5.94
CA GLU A 108 5.04 -7.43 -5.35
C GLU A 108 4.30 -8.45 -4.45
N PRO A 109 3.59 -7.99 -3.40
CA PRO A 109 2.82 -8.89 -2.52
C PRO A 109 1.66 -9.62 -3.23
N ASN A 110 1.20 -9.11 -4.38
CA ASN A 110 0.08 -9.66 -5.12
C ASN A 110 0.50 -10.09 -6.53
N THR A 111 0.94 -11.34 -6.65
CA THR A 111 1.39 -11.96 -7.91
C THR A 111 0.25 -12.71 -8.63
N SER A 112 -0.99 -12.20 -8.52
CA SER A 112 -2.18 -12.91 -9.01
C SER A 112 -2.49 -12.56 -10.47
N GLY A 113 -3.72 -12.17 -10.79
CA GLY A 113 -4.26 -12.13 -12.16
C GLY A 113 -3.37 -11.50 -13.23
N THR A 114 -2.74 -10.34 -12.96
CA THR A 114 -1.88 -9.68 -13.95
C THR A 114 -0.59 -10.48 -14.22
N THR A 115 0.11 -10.92 -13.17
CA THR A 115 1.33 -11.74 -13.30
C THR A 115 1.04 -13.04 -14.04
N ILE A 116 -0.05 -13.73 -13.69
CA ILE A 116 -0.44 -14.99 -14.35
C ILE A 116 -0.84 -14.76 -15.82
N ALA A 117 -1.50 -13.64 -16.12
CA ALA A 117 -1.85 -13.30 -17.49
C ALA A 117 -0.59 -13.03 -18.34
N ALA A 118 0.40 -12.31 -17.78
CA ALA A 118 1.68 -12.05 -18.43
C ALA A 118 2.47 -13.36 -18.67
N GLU A 119 2.52 -14.27 -17.70
CA GLU A 119 3.10 -15.61 -17.87
C GLU A 119 2.39 -16.41 -18.98
N THR A 120 1.06 -16.29 -19.08
CA THR A 120 0.30 -16.94 -20.14
C THR A 120 0.67 -16.37 -21.51
N GLU A 121 0.81 -15.05 -21.61
CA GLU A 121 1.22 -14.38 -22.85
C GLU A 121 2.63 -14.80 -23.28
N ILE A 122 3.58 -14.91 -22.35
CA ILE A 122 4.93 -15.46 -22.61
C ILE A 122 4.83 -16.84 -23.28
N ILE A 123 4.02 -17.75 -22.72
CA ILE A 123 3.86 -19.10 -23.26
C ILE A 123 3.28 -19.07 -24.68
N GLU A 124 2.27 -18.23 -24.92
CA GLU A 124 1.64 -18.09 -26.24
C GLU A 124 2.63 -17.57 -27.29
N LYS A 125 3.44 -16.56 -26.95
CA LYS A 125 4.45 -16.03 -27.87
C LYS A 125 5.59 -17.01 -28.14
N ILE A 126 6.05 -17.75 -27.13
CA ILE A 126 7.03 -18.83 -27.33
C ILE A 126 6.46 -19.90 -28.28
N PHE A 127 5.18 -20.25 -28.12
CA PHE A 127 4.51 -21.19 -29.02
C PHE A 127 4.47 -20.67 -30.46
N ASP A 128 4.12 -19.40 -30.65
CA ASP A 128 4.11 -18.77 -31.98
C ASP A 128 5.51 -18.69 -32.59
N ALA A 129 6.54 -18.38 -31.80
CA ALA A 129 7.93 -18.38 -32.22
C ALA A 129 8.36 -19.79 -32.70
N ALA A 130 8.02 -20.82 -31.92
CA ALA A 130 8.30 -22.22 -32.27
C ALA A 130 7.58 -22.64 -33.56
N LYS A 131 6.31 -22.24 -33.73
CA LYS A 131 5.53 -22.50 -34.95
C LYS A 131 6.14 -21.80 -36.16
N GLN A 132 6.57 -20.55 -36.02
CA GLN A 132 7.21 -19.78 -37.08
C GLN A 132 8.56 -20.40 -37.49
N ARG A 133 9.34 -20.88 -36.52
CA ARG A 133 10.61 -21.61 -36.78
C ARG A 133 10.37 -22.94 -37.49
N ALA A 134 9.35 -23.70 -37.09
CA ALA A 134 9.00 -24.97 -37.74
C ALA A 134 8.61 -24.79 -39.22
N GLN A 135 7.92 -23.70 -39.56
CA GLN A 135 7.56 -23.39 -40.95
C GLN A 135 8.78 -23.11 -41.85
N GLN A 136 9.87 -22.55 -41.29
CA GLN A 136 11.11 -22.36 -42.04
C GLN A 136 11.85 -23.67 -42.30
N ASN A 137 11.86 -24.58 -41.33
CA ASN A 137 12.57 -25.85 -41.43
C ASN A 137 11.81 -26.91 -42.26
N GLY A 138 10.52 -26.67 -42.57
CA GLY A 138 9.66 -27.59 -43.34
C GLY A 138 9.63 -27.37 -44.86
N GLY A 139 10.46 -26.47 -45.40
CA GLY A 139 10.53 -26.17 -46.83
C GLY A 139 11.67 -26.91 -47.53
N THR A 140 11.45 -28.16 -47.95
CA THR A 140 12.24 -28.85 -49.00
C THR A 140 11.40 -29.03 -50.24
#